data_AF-A0A645JGP9-F1
#
_entry.id   AF-A0A645JGP9-F1
#
_cell.length_a   1.000
_cell.length_b   1.000
_cell.length_c   1.000
_cell.angle_alpha   90.00
_cell.angle_beta   90.00
_cell.angle_gamma   90.00
#
_symmetry.space_group_name_H-M   'P 1'
#
loop_
_entity.id
_entity.type
_entity.pdbx_description
1 polymer ?
#
loop_
_entity_poly.entity_id
_entity_poly.type
_entity_poly.pdbx_seq_one_letter_code
_entity_poly.pdbx_strand_id
1 'polypeptide(L)'
;MRAVHLAPYASGFMAIVAIDKKNQGEPKNIALAALTAHVNIKAAVVVDTDIDIYQPTDILWAMATRVDARKDIIAIPYAQGMENDPTTDAEGMQSKFIIDATLDLAIKDDYRRVRYPAVDLEKFLGGLNR
;
A
#
# COMPACT_ATOMS: atom_id res chain seq x y z
N MET A 1 3.25 -6.11 -12.80
CA MET A 1 3.04 -6.46 -11.38
C MET A 1 4.21 -7.30 -10.88
N ARG A 2 4.78 -6.98 -9.72
CA ARG A 2 5.93 -7.71 -9.14
C ARG A 2 5.52 -8.63 -8.00
N ALA A 3 4.66 -8.16 -7.11
CA ALA A 3 4.17 -8.95 -5.97
C ALA A 3 2.81 -8.43 -5.48
N VAL A 4 2.05 -9.31 -4.83
CA VAL A 4 0.80 -8.99 -4.12
C VAL A 4 0.89 -9.57 -2.72
N HIS A 5 0.42 -8.82 -1.73
CA HIS A 5 0.35 -9.25 -0.34
C HIS A 5 -1.03 -8.94 0.23
N LEU A 6 -1.71 -9.98 0.74
CA LEU A 6 -2.88 -9.80 1.60
C LEU A 6 -2.36 -9.60 3.02
N ALA A 7 -2.44 -8.36 3.50
CA ALA A 7 -1.83 -7.96 4.76
C ALA A 7 -2.48 -8.68 5.95
N PRO A 8 -1.76 -9.53 6.70
CA PRO A 8 -2.31 -10.20 7.87
C PRO A 8 -2.63 -9.21 8.99
N TYR A 9 -1.88 -8.10 9.07
CA TYR A 9 -2.13 -6.98 9.98
C TYR A 9 -3.36 -6.14 9.60
N ALA A 10 -4.02 -6.44 8.48
CA ALA A 10 -5.32 -5.89 8.08
C ALA A 10 -6.41 -6.98 8.00
N SER A 11 -6.22 -8.10 8.73
CA SER A 11 -7.13 -9.25 8.74
C SER A 11 -7.47 -9.82 7.35
N GLY A 12 -6.61 -9.63 6.36
CA GLY A 12 -6.84 -10.08 4.98
C GLY A 12 -7.82 -9.23 4.17
N PHE A 13 -8.34 -8.11 4.70
CA PHE A 13 -9.25 -7.20 4.00
C PHE A 13 -8.54 -6.21 3.08
N MET A 14 -7.20 -6.12 3.15
CA MET A 14 -6.39 -5.20 2.37
C MET A 14 -5.41 -5.96 1.48
N ALA A 15 -5.46 -5.65 0.18
CA ALA A 15 -4.47 -6.09 -0.80
C ALA A 15 -3.44 -4.98 -1.04
N ILE A 16 -2.16 -5.35 -1.02
CA ILE A 16 -1.05 -4.44 -1.29
C ILE A 16 -0.32 -4.96 -2.50
N VAL A 17 -0.17 -4.11 -3.53
CA VAL A 17 0.33 -4.51 -4.84
C VAL A 17 1.57 -3.69 -5.19
N ALA A 18 2.70 -4.37 -5.34
CA ALA A 18 3.94 -3.75 -5.82
C ALA A 18 4.02 -3.83 -7.35
N ILE A 19 4.22 -2.68 -7.99
CA ILE A 19 4.24 -2.58 -9.45
C ILE A 19 5.46 -1.80 -9.95
N ASP A 20 5.96 -2.19 -11.13
CA ASP A 20 6.85 -1.34 -11.90
C ASP A 20 6.00 -0.55 -12.90
N LYS A 21 5.46 0.56 -12.41
CA LYS A 21 4.55 1.45 -13.15
C LYS A 21 5.14 1.86 -14.51
N LYS A 22 4.39 1.61 -15.58
CA LYS A 22 4.70 2.03 -16.96
C LYS A 22 3.79 3.12 -17.47
N ASN A 23 2.55 3.21 -16.95
CA ASN A 23 1.59 4.24 -17.32
C ASN A 23 1.02 4.92 -16.08
N GLN A 24 0.70 6.22 -16.16
CA GLN A 24 0.24 6.98 -14.99
C GLN A 24 -1.06 6.45 -14.37
N GLY A 25 -1.99 5.98 -15.20
CA GLY A 25 -3.27 5.41 -14.73
C GLY A 25 -3.24 3.93 -14.35
N GLU A 26 -2.12 3.23 -14.61
CA GLU A 26 -1.98 1.79 -14.33
C GLU A 26 -2.28 1.41 -12.88
N PRO A 27 -1.81 2.16 -11.85
CA PRO A 27 -2.07 1.81 -10.45
C PRO A 27 -3.56 1.68 -10.14
N LYS A 28 -4.40 2.58 -10.66
CA LYS A 28 -5.85 2.56 -10.42
C LYS A 28 -6.52 1.33 -11.02
N ASN A 29 -6.12 0.94 -12.23
CA ASN A 29 -6.63 -0.29 -12.87
C ASN A 29 -6.25 -1.54 -12.06
N ILE A 30 -5.01 -1.59 -11.57
CA ILE A 30 -4.52 -2.68 -10.74
C ILE A 30 -5.27 -2.74 -9.41
N ALA A 31 -5.50 -1.59 -8.78
CA ALA A 31 -6.25 -1.51 -7.52
C ALA A 31 -7.70 -1.98 -7.70
N LEU A 32 -8.37 -1.56 -8.77
CA LEU A 32 -9.72 -2.03 -9.11
C LEU A 32 -9.73 -3.54 -9.35
N ALA A 33 -8.76 -4.08 -10.09
CA ALA A 33 -8.63 -5.52 -10.29
C ALA A 33 -8.49 -6.27 -8.96
N ALA A 34 -7.67 -5.75 -8.04
CA ALA A 34 -7.52 -6.32 -6.70
C ALA A 34 -8.83 -6.30 -5.89
N LEU A 35 -9.57 -5.19 -5.91
CA LEU A 35 -10.87 -5.09 -5.22
C LEU A 35 -11.91 -6.08 -5.77
N THR A 36 -11.85 -6.38 -7.08
CA THR A 36 -12.77 -7.32 -7.75
C THR A 36 -12.31 -8.78 -7.68
N ALA A 37 -11.07 -9.04 -7.28
CA ALA A 37 -10.52 -10.40 -7.24
C ALA A 37 -11.21 -11.27 -6.18
N HIS A 38 -11.68 -10.67 -5.08
CA HIS A 38 -12.45 -11.36 -4.06
C HIS A 38 -13.34 -10.38 -3.27
N VAL A 39 -14.54 -10.81 -2.88
CA VAL A 39 -15.52 -9.95 -2.18
C VAL A 39 -14.96 -9.34 -0.89
N ASN A 40 -14.18 -10.13 -0.14
CA ASN A 40 -13.53 -9.71 1.11
C ASN A 40 -12.49 -8.59 0.95
N ILE A 41 -11.97 -8.31 -0.25
CA ILE A 41 -10.97 -7.25 -0.39
C ILE A 41 -11.69 -5.91 -0.36
N LYS A 42 -11.52 -5.18 0.74
CA LYS A 42 -12.11 -3.86 0.98
C LYS A 42 -11.21 -2.73 0.52
N ALA A 43 -9.91 -2.91 0.69
CA ALA A 43 -8.91 -1.89 0.42
C ALA A 43 -7.83 -2.42 -0.53
N ALA A 44 -7.39 -1.58 -1.48
CA ALA A 44 -6.22 -1.87 -2.30
C ALA A 44 -5.21 -0.73 -2.26
N VAL A 45 -3.97 -1.03 -1.88
CA VAL A 45 -2.86 -0.06 -1.88
C VAL A 45 -1.88 -0.48 -2.96
N VAL A 46 -1.56 0.43 -3.88
CA VAL A 46 -0.60 0.17 -4.95
C VAL A 46 0.65 0.98 -4.70
N VAL A 47 1.81 0.33 -4.72
CA VAL A 47 3.12 0.92 -4.41
C VAL A 47 4.14 0.58 -5.51
N ASP A 48 5.22 1.36 -5.58
CA ASP A 48 6.35 1.03 -6.46
C ASP A 48 7.15 -0.18 -5.95
N THR A 49 7.99 -0.74 -6.81
CA THR A 49 8.82 -1.91 -6.48
C THR A 49 9.91 -1.68 -5.44
N ASP A 50 10.18 -0.43 -5.05
CA ASP A 50 11.16 -0.10 -4.01
C ASP A 50 10.59 -0.15 -2.58
N ILE A 51 9.29 -0.41 -2.45
CA ILE A 51 8.57 -0.59 -1.18
C ILE A 51 8.51 -2.07 -0.82
N ASP A 52 8.91 -2.40 0.41
CA ASP A 52 8.71 -3.72 0.99
C ASP A 52 7.27 -3.88 1.47
N ILE A 53 6.45 -4.56 0.68
CA ILE A 53 5.02 -4.79 0.98
C ILE A 53 4.78 -5.72 2.18
N TYR A 54 5.80 -6.38 2.72
CA TYR A 54 5.70 -7.20 3.92
C TYR A 54 5.97 -6.40 5.20
N GLN A 55 6.50 -5.17 5.08
CA GLN A 55 6.80 -4.29 6.19
C GLN A 55 5.79 -3.15 6.27
N PRO A 56 4.86 -3.14 7.25
CA PRO A 56 3.83 -2.11 7.36
C PRO A 56 4.39 -0.68 7.42
N THR A 57 5.54 -0.52 8.09
CA THR A 57 6.24 0.76 8.20
C THR A 57 6.66 1.31 6.84
N ASP A 58 6.99 0.44 5.88
CA ASP A 58 7.43 0.87 4.56
C ASP A 58 6.27 1.31 3.67
N ILE A 59 5.14 0.60 3.79
CA ILE A 59 3.89 0.97 3.13
C ILE A 59 3.36 2.29 3.66
N LEU A 60 3.37 2.48 4.98
CA LEU A 60 2.97 3.75 5.60
C LEU A 60 3.87 4.91 5.15
N TRP A 61 5.18 4.66 4.98
CA TRP A 61 6.08 5.66 4.44
C TRP A 61 5.74 6.03 2.98
N ALA A 62 5.43 5.05 2.12
CA ALA A 62 4.99 5.32 0.76
C ALA A 62 3.69 6.14 0.76
N MET A 63 2.71 5.75 1.58
CA MET A 63 1.44 6.48 1.73
C MET A 63 1.67 7.92 2.19
N ALA A 64 2.56 8.15 3.16
CA ALA A 64 2.81 9.49 3.69
C ALA A 64 3.58 10.41 2.73
N THR A 65 4.38 9.86 1.82
CA THR A 65 5.32 10.64 1.00
C THR A 65 4.98 10.69 -0.49
N ARG A 66 4.05 9.86 -0.97
CA ARG A 66 3.73 9.73 -2.40
C ARG A 66 2.26 9.98 -2.75
N VAL A 67 1.38 10.16 -1.76
CA VAL A 67 -0.08 10.28 -1.96
C VAL A 67 -0.50 11.75 -1.87
N ASP A 68 -1.14 12.29 -2.91
CA ASP A 68 -2.03 13.45 -2.80
C ASP A 68 -3.47 12.95 -2.66
N ALA A 69 -4.04 13.09 -1.46
CA ALA A 69 -5.38 12.60 -1.13
C ALA A 69 -6.48 13.08 -2.10
N ARG A 70 -6.29 14.21 -2.80
CA ARG A 70 -7.28 14.72 -3.77
C ARG A 70 -7.39 13.86 -5.03
N LYS A 71 -6.33 13.15 -5.41
CA LYS A 71 -6.28 12.39 -6.67
C LYS A 71 -5.95 10.91 -6.48
N ASP A 72 -5.28 10.55 -5.40
CA ASP A 72 -4.70 9.23 -5.21
C ASP A 72 -5.50 8.34 -4.26
N ILE A 73 -6.50 8.89 -3.56
CA ILE A 73 -7.47 8.13 -2.76
C ILE A 73 -8.83 8.17 -3.45
N ILE A 74 -9.41 7.00 -3.71
CA ILE A 74 -10.74 6.89 -4.31
C ILE A 74 -11.60 5.98 -3.45
N ALA A 75 -12.74 6.49 -3.01
CA ALA A 75 -13.78 5.71 -2.34
C ALA A 75 -14.80 5.19 -3.37
N ILE A 76 -15.28 3.97 -3.16
CA ILE A 76 -16.30 3.30 -3.95
C ILE A 76 -17.42 2.92 -2.97
N PRO A 77 -18.45 3.77 -2.82
CA PRO A 77 -19.53 3.53 -1.88
C PRO A 77 -20.48 2.43 -2.38
N TYR A 78 -21.25 1.85 -1.47
CA TYR A 78 -22.33 0.89 -1.76
C TYR A 78 -21.88 -0.35 -2.57
N ALA A 79 -20.67 -0.83 -2.32
CA ALA A 79 -20.15 -2.07 -2.90
C ALA A 79 -20.49 -3.26 -1.99
N GLN A 80 -20.50 -4.48 -2.55
CA GLN A 80 -20.75 -5.69 -1.76
C GLN A 80 -19.76 -5.83 -0.59
N GLY A 81 -20.32 -6.02 0.61
CA GLY A 81 -19.66 -6.20 1.89
C GLY A 81 -19.22 -7.64 2.17
N MET A 82 -18.56 -7.80 3.31
CA MET A 82 -18.39 -9.11 3.96
C MET A 82 -19.10 -9.06 5.30
N GLU A 83 -19.88 -10.09 5.61
CA GLU A 83 -20.77 -10.15 6.79
C GLU A 83 -20.03 -9.99 8.13
N ASN A 84 -18.76 -10.38 8.20
CA ASN A 84 -17.94 -10.26 9.41
C ASN A 84 -17.18 -8.93 9.52
N ASP A 85 -17.26 -8.03 8.54
CA ASP A 85 -16.72 -6.67 8.66
C ASP A 85 -17.74 -5.81 9.44
N PRO A 86 -17.35 -5.25 10.61
CA PRO A 86 -18.26 -4.49 11.46
C PRO A 86 -18.76 -3.16 10.86
N THR A 87 -18.24 -2.77 9.70
CA THR A 87 -18.65 -1.56 8.98
C THR A 87 -19.55 -1.85 7.77
N THR A 88 -19.83 -3.13 7.50
CA THR A 88 -20.86 -3.52 6.55
C THR A 88 -22.23 -3.11 7.11
N ASP A 89 -23.06 -2.47 6.28
CA ASP A 89 -24.38 -2.03 6.70
C ASP A 89 -25.39 -3.19 6.76
N ALA A 90 -26.61 -2.88 7.20
CA ALA A 90 -27.69 -3.86 7.36
C ALA A 90 -28.12 -4.54 6.04
N GLU A 91 -27.79 -3.94 4.89
CA GLU A 91 -28.09 -4.47 3.56
C GLU A 91 -26.90 -5.26 2.98
N GLY A 92 -25.81 -5.42 3.74
CA GLY A 92 -24.63 -6.15 3.29
C GLY A 92 -23.71 -5.33 2.39
N MET A 93 -23.86 -3.99 2.35
CA MET A 93 -23.01 -3.11 1.56
C MET A 93 -21.92 -2.44 2.42
N GLN A 94 -20.81 -2.08 1.79
CA GLN A 94 -19.69 -1.36 2.40
C GLN A 94 -19.08 -0.36 1.42
N SER A 95 -18.27 0.56 1.94
CA SER A 95 -17.37 1.36 1.12
C SER A 95 -16.04 0.64 0.93
N LYS A 96 -15.66 0.43 -0.33
CA LYS A 96 -14.30 0.00 -0.71
C LYS A 96 -13.46 1.22 -1.05
N PHE A 97 -12.14 1.08 -1.01
CA PHE A 97 -11.26 2.19 -1.39
C PHE A 97 -9.94 1.72 -1.99
N ILE A 98 -9.34 2.60 -2.78
CA ILE A 98 -8.02 2.41 -3.33
C ILE A 98 -7.10 3.55 -2.92
N ILE A 99 -5.81 3.25 -2.78
CA ILE A 99 -4.75 4.22 -2.54
C ILE A 99 -3.64 3.98 -3.56
N ASP A 100 -3.41 4.95 -4.43
CA ASP A 100 -2.25 5.00 -5.31
C ASP A 100 -1.08 5.66 -4.56
N ALA A 101 -0.19 4.85 -4.00
CA ALA A 101 1.03 5.30 -3.34
C ALA A 101 2.27 5.12 -4.25
N THR A 102 2.08 5.22 -5.56
CA THR A 102 3.17 5.20 -6.54
C THR A 102 3.68 6.60 -6.85
N LEU A 103 4.95 6.73 -7.22
CA LEU A 103 5.51 7.97 -7.71
C LEU A 103 4.88 8.36 -9.06
N ASP A 104 4.80 9.67 -9.27
CA ASP A 104 4.55 10.22 -10.60
C ASP A 104 5.74 9.85 -11.51
N LEU A 105 5.47 9.31 -12.70
CA LEU A 105 6.52 8.95 -13.66
C LEU A 105 7.44 10.13 -13.99
N ALA A 106 6.95 11.37 -13.91
CA ALA A 106 7.74 12.57 -14.17
C ALA A 106 8.89 12.78 -13.17
N ILE A 107 8.80 12.20 -11.96
CA ILE A 107 9.82 12.32 -10.90
C ILE A 107 10.44 10.98 -10.51
N LYS A 108 9.99 9.86 -11.11
CA LYS A 108 10.35 8.50 -10.67
C LYS A 108 11.85 8.23 -10.77
N ASP A 109 12.52 8.80 -11.78
CA ASP A 109 13.96 8.59 -12.00
C ASP A 109 14.82 9.46 -11.08
N ASP A 110 14.30 10.63 -10.67
CA ASP A 110 15.01 11.60 -9.83
C ASP A 110 14.77 11.37 -8.33
N TYR A 111 13.65 10.75 -7.98
CA TYR A 111 13.31 10.49 -6.59
C TYR A 111 13.96 9.19 -6.11
N ARG A 112 14.80 9.30 -5.07
CA ARG A 112 15.33 8.14 -4.35
C ARG A 112 15.12 8.30 -2.86
N ARG A 113 14.64 7.23 -2.22
CA ARG A 113 14.60 7.15 -0.76
C ARG A 113 16.01 7.25 -0.20
N VAL A 114 16.22 8.17 0.73
CA VAL A 114 17.48 8.27 1.47
C VAL A 114 17.69 6.97 2.26
N ARG A 115 18.82 6.32 2.02
CA ARG A 115 19.28 5.17 2.80
C ARG A 115 20.60 5.54 3.45
N TYR A 116 20.67 5.41 4.77
CA TYR A 116 21.93 5.53 5.47
C TYR A 116 22.77 4.27 5.23
N PRO A 117 24.11 4.41 5.12
CA PRO A 117 24.98 3.25 5.04
C PRO A 117 24.84 2.40 6.31
N ALA A 118 25.00 1.09 6.18
CA ALA A 118 25.05 0.21 7.34
C ALA A 118 26.23 0.62 8.22
N VAL A 119 25.96 0.85 9.50
CA VAL A 119 26.99 1.20 10.49
C VAL A 119 27.25 -0.03 11.34
N ASP A 120 28.53 -0.35 11.49
CA ASP A 120 29.00 -1.38 12.43
C ASP A 120 28.83 -0.86 13.86
N LEU A 121 27.73 -1.26 14.51
CA LEU A 121 27.36 -0.76 15.83
C LEU A 121 28.38 -1.15 16.91
N GLU A 122 29.08 -2.27 16.78
CA GLU A 122 30.07 -2.71 17.79
C GLU A 122 31.21 -1.69 17.94
N LYS A 123 31.62 -1.06 16.83
CA LYS A 123 32.63 0.01 16.85
C LYS A 123 32.23 1.24 17.66
N PHE A 124 30.93 1.50 17.82
CA PHE A 124 30.41 2.69 18.50
C PHE A 124 29.82 2.39 19.88
N LEU A 125 29.33 1.16 20.09
CA LEU A 125 28.70 0.73 21.35
C LEU A 125 29.66 -0.03 22.27
N GLY A 126 30.96 -0.09 21.96
CA GLY A 126 32.05 -0.81 22.65
C GLY A 126 32.34 -0.44 24.12
N GLY A 127 31.30 -0.15 24.90
CA GLY A 127 31.33 0.06 26.35
C GLY A 127 29.99 -0.14 27.06
N LEU A 128 28.91 -0.56 26.37
CA LEU A 128 27.58 -0.74 26.97
C LEU A 128 27.38 -2.09 27.70
N ASN A 129 28.38 -2.96 27.69
CA ASN A 129 28.46 -4.11 28.60
C ASN A 129 29.24 -3.73 29.87
N ARG A 130 28.64 -2.87 30.70
CA ARG A 130 28.93 -2.74 32.13
C ARG A 130 27.63 -2.71 32.91
#